data_AF-A0A7V3RN53-F1
#
_entry.id   AF-A0A7V3RN53-F1
#
_cell.length_a   1.000
_cell.length_b   1.000
_cell.length_c   1.000
_cell.angle_alpha   90.00
_cell.angle_beta   90.00
_cell.angle_gamma   90.00
#
_symmetry.space_group_name_H-M   'P 1'
#
loop_
_entity.id
_entity.type
_entity.pdbx_description
1 polymer ?
#
loop_
_entity_poly.entity_id
_entity_poly.type
_entity_poly.pdbx_seq_one_letter_code
_entity_poly.pdbx_strand_id
1 'polypeptide(L)'
;MLTEGSIQIGALVLPGILKAGGRLFAQGRVPVAPATLRGSQQGAAQLQGRAAELNAMRRAWEANNGTTAVIKVQNKVTGEVKTLIATEGKAMPKEFIGKLRPGEEFIGEVGHAEQTILQNLGPDWVAVEGGASRNVCKGLCQPLVEGSGMKLGGPQFRGALDKTPFRMFWRE
;
A
#
# COMPACT_ATOMS: atom_id res chain seq x y z
N MET A 1 -34.86 27.78 -67.40
CA MET A 1 -34.82 27.13 -66.08
C MET A 1 -34.81 28.28 -65.07
N LEU A 2 -35.98 28.75 -64.61
CA LEU A 2 -36.60 28.39 -63.31
C LEU A 2 -35.56 28.43 -62.17
N THR A 3 -35.62 29.24 -61.11
CA THR A 3 -36.59 30.22 -60.58
C THR A 3 -35.89 30.94 -59.40
N GLU A 4 -36.21 32.22 -59.21
CA GLU A 4 -36.55 32.94 -57.96
C GLU A 4 -36.05 32.40 -56.59
N GLY A 5 -35.65 33.21 -55.61
CA GLY A 5 -35.99 34.61 -55.39
C GLY A 5 -35.37 35.16 -54.11
N SER A 6 -35.30 36.49 -54.12
CA SER A 6 -35.04 37.44 -53.03
C SER A 6 -35.95 37.22 -51.80
N ILE A 7 -35.53 37.70 -50.61
CA ILE A 7 -36.29 38.66 -49.75
C ILE A 7 -35.84 38.66 -48.26
N GLN A 8 -35.50 39.88 -47.82
CA GLN A 8 -35.72 40.59 -46.53
C GLN A 8 -34.95 40.35 -45.23
N ILE A 9 -34.44 41.51 -44.80
CA ILE A 9 -34.12 42.05 -43.47
C ILE A 9 -35.26 41.81 -42.47
N GLY A 10 -34.89 41.34 -41.27
CA GLY A 10 -35.77 41.33 -40.10
C GLY A 10 -34.97 41.44 -38.82
N ALA A 11 -34.84 42.66 -38.29
CA ALA A 11 -34.38 42.89 -36.93
C ALA A 11 -35.47 42.45 -35.94
N LEU A 12 -35.12 41.66 -34.93
CA LEU A 12 -35.97 41.41 -33.78
C LEU A 12 -35.16 41.57 -32.49
N VAL A 13 -35.39 42.70 -31.84
CA VAL A 13 -35.05 42.95 -30.43
C VAL A 13 -36.15 42.33 -29.57
N LEU A 14 -35.78 41.86 -28.36
CA LEU A 14 -36.50 41.89 -27.06
C LEU A 14 -36.15 40.62 -26.23
N PRO A 15 -36.39 40.61 -24.90
CA PRO A 15 -35.97 41.53 -23.86
C PRO A 15 -35.20 40.81 -22.73
N GLY A 16 -34.61 41.59 -21.81
CA GLY A 16 -33.86 41.07 -20.67
C GLY A 16 -34.69 40.19 -19.72
N ILE A 17 -34.06 39.15 -19.20
CA ILE A 17 -34.49 38.47 -17.97
C ILE A 17 -33.34 38.61 -16.97
N LEU A 18 -33.49 39.60 -16.08
CA LEU A 18 -32.84 39.61 -14.79
C LEU A 18 -33.37 38.39 -14.01
N LYS A 19 -32.51 37.39 -13.77
CA LYS A 19 -32.77 36.37 -12.74
C LYS A 19 -31.71 36.51 -11.65
N ALA A 20 -32.07 37.27 -10.63
CA ALA A 20 -31.49 37.10 -9.31
C ALA A 20 -31.81 35.69 -8.80
N GLY A 21 -30.86 35.06 -8.10
CA GLY A 21 -31.16 33.93 -7.23
C GLY A 21 -30.25 32.73 -7.43
N GLY A 22 -29.45 32.46 -6.40
CA GLY A 22 -28.86 31.15 -6.17
C GLY A 22 -27.34 31.13 -6.28
N ARG A 23 -26.64 31.72 -5.29
CA ARG A 23 -25.38 31.12 -4.86
C ARG A 23 -25.73 29.71 -4.40
N LEU A 24 -25.49 28.71 -5.24
CA LEU A 24 -25.36 27.33 -4.77
C LEU A 24 -24.17 27.32 -3.82
N PHE A 25 -24.43 27.49 -2.53
CA PHE A 25 -23.53 27.04 -1.51
C PHE A 25 -23.53 25.51 -1.61
N ALA A 26 -22.63 24.98 -2.44
CA ALA A 26 -22.18 23.62 -2.27
C ALA A 26 -21.67 23.53 -0.84
N GLN A 27 -22.44 22.88 0.03
CA GLN A 27 -21.99 22.60 1.39
C GLN A 27 -20.68 21.83 1.25
N GLY A 28 -19.57 22.51 1.52
CA GLY A 28 -18.25 21.91 1.53
C GLY A 28 -18.23 20.87 2.63
N ARG A 29 -18.52 19.62 2.30
CA ARG A 29 -18.19 18.50 3.18
C ARG A 29 -16.69 18.55 3.33
N VAL A 30 -16.24 18.85 4.55
CA VAL A 30 -14.85 18.64 4.92
C VAL A 30 -14.54 17.17 4.60
N PRO A 31 -13.53 16.86 3.77
CA PRO A 31 -13.18 15.48 3.49
C PRO A 31 -12.83 14.81 4.83
N VAL A 32 -13.62 13.83 5.22
CA VAL A 32 -13.34 12.99 6.39
C VAL A 32 -12.19 12.07 6.00
N ALA A 33 -11.13 12.06 6.80
CA ALA A 33 -10.01 11.15 6.57
C ALA A 33 -10.52 9.69 6.52
N PRO A 34 -10.03 8.86 5.60
CA PRO A 34 -10.45 7.48 5.49
C PRO A 34 -10.15 6.73 6.80
N ALA A 35 -11.07 5.85 7.19
CA ALA A 35 -10.83 4.95 8.30
C ALA A 35 -9.58 4.11 8.04
N THR A 36 -8.74 3.96 9.07
CA THR A 36 -7.59 3.06 8.98
C THR A 36 -8.07 1.62 8.83
N LEU A 37 -7.51 0.91 7.86
CA LEU A 37 -7.80 -0.49 7.61
C LEU A 37 -7.35 -1.33 8.79
N ARG A 38 -8.21 -2.28 9.14
CA ARG A 38 -7.84 -3.40 10.01
C ARG A 38 -7.18 -4.47 9.15
N GLY A 39 -6.06 -4.97 9.64
CA GLY A 39 -5.45 -6.19 9.13
C GLY A 39 -6.16 -7.42 9.67
N SER A 40 -5.73 -8.58 9.18
CA SER A 40 -6.28 -9.86 9.58
C SER A 40 -5.20 -10.93 9.57
N GLN A 41 -5.41 -11.99 10.34
CA GLN A 41 -4.54 -13.17 10.28
C GLN A 41 -4.53 -13.79 8.87
N GLN A 42 -5.67 -13.79 8.17
CA GLN A 42 -5.77 -14.33 6.81
C GLN A 42 -4.95 -13.50 5.80
N GLY A 43 -5.05 -12.18 5.86
CA GLY A 43 -4.26 -11.30 5.00
C GLY A 43 -2.77 -11.37 5.32
N ALA A 44 -2.40 -11.43 6.60
CA ALA A 44 -1.02 -11.69 7.01
C ALA A 44 -0.50 -13.05 6.47
N ALA A 45 -1.33 -14.09 6.43
CA ALA A 45 -0.97 -15.37 5.83
C ALA A 45 -0.74 -15.28 4.31
N GLN A 46 -1.57 -14.51 3.60
CA GLN A 46 -1.37 -14.27 2.17
C GLN A 46 -0.03 -13.55 1.90
N LEU A 47 0.28 -12.53 2.71
CA LEU A 47 1.53 -11.76 2.56
C LEU A 47 2.76 -12.56 2.99
N GLN A 48 2.65 -13.43 4.01
CA GLN A 48 3.69 -14.39 4.38
C GLN A 48 3.94 -15.40 3.25
N GLY A 49 2.89 -15.91 2.61
CA GLY A 49 3.00 -16.76 1.43
C GLY A 49 3.69 -16.06 0.27
N ARG A 50 3.33 -14.79 0.02
CA ARG A 50 4.00 -13.96 -0.99
C ARG A 50 5.46 -13.70 -0.66
N ALA A 51 5.80 -13.46 0.60
CA ALA A 51 7.17 -13.31 1.06
C ALA A 51 7.99 -14.59 0.82
N ALA A 52 7.42 -15.77 1.08
CA ALA A 52 8.05 -17.05 0.81
C ALA A 52 8.26 -17.29 -0.69
N GLU A 53 7.25 -16.99 -1.53
CA GLU A 53 7.33 -17.08 -2.99
C GLU A 53 8.46 -16.21 -3.55
N LEU A 54 8.51 -14.94 -3.16
CA LEU A 54 9.56 -14.01 -3.55
C LEU A 54 10.94 -14.51 -3.10
N ASN A 55 11.06 -14.91 -1.82
CA ASN A 55 12.33 -15.38 -1.29
C ASN A 55 12.86 -16.64 -1.99
N ALA A 56 11.96 -17.56 -2.39
CA ALA A 56 12.31 -18.78 -3.09
C ALA A 56 12.85 -18.54 -4.51
N MET A 57 12.53 -17.41 -5.13
CA MET A 57 13.08 -17.02 -6.43
C MET A 57 14.51 -16.49 -6.35
N ARG A 58 14.96 -16.07 -5.16
CA ARG A 58 16.31 -15.54 -4.96
C ARG A 58 17.37 -16.62 -5.17
N ARG A 59 18.62 -16.21 -5.34
CA ARG A 59 19.77 -17.14 -5.42
C ARG A 59 19.77 -18.10 -4.23
N ALA A 60 20.18 -19.35 -4.44
CA ALA A 60 20.06 -20.40 -3.43
C ALA A 60 20.60 -20.01 -2.04
N TRP A 61 21.76 -19.33 -1.97
CA TRP A 61 22.30 -18.88 -0.69
C TRP A 61 21.40 -17.84 -0.02
N GLU A 62 20.88 -16.87 -0.78
CA GLU A 62 19.97 -15.84 -0.28
C GLU A 62 18.59 -16.40 0.08
N ALA A 63 18.05 -17.32 -0.71
CA ALA A 63 16.80 -18.00 -0.39
C ALA A 63 16.90 -18.76 0.95
N ASN A 64 18.08 -19.34 1.25
CA ASN A 64 18.33 -20.11 2.46
C ASN A 64 18.80 -19.28 3.66
N ASN A 65 19.41 -18.11 3.45
CA ASN A 65 20.06 -17.31 4.51
C ASN A 65 19.47 -15.91 4.68
N GLY A 66 18.78 -15.40 3.67
CA GLY A 66 18.10 -14.10 3.67
C GLY A 66 16.63 -14.18 4.06
N THR A 67 16.04 -13.00 4.28
CA THR A 67 14.65 -12.78 4.59
C THR A 67 14.04 -11.85 3.54
N THR A 68 12.83 -12.16 3.11
CA THR A 68 11.98 -11.21 2.38
C THR A 68 10.80 -10.85 3.28
N ALA A 69 10.44 -9.58 3.36
CA ALA A 69 9.25 -9.10 4.05
C ALA A 69 8.28 -8.49 3.03
N VAL A 70 6.99 -8.69 3.25
CA VAL A 70 5.90 -8.15 2.43
C VAL A 70 4.84 -7.58 3.36
N ILE A 71 4.55 -6.28 3.25
CA ILE A 71 3.68 -5.56 4.18
C ILE A 71 2.69 -4.70 3.39
N LYS A 72 1.40 -4.88 3.66
CA LYS A 72 0.35 -4.01 3.19
C LYS A 72 0.31 -2.74 4.04
N VAL A 73 0.30 -1.61 3.37
CA VAL A 73 0.29 -0.28 3.98
C VAL A 73 -0.85 0.56 3.41
N GLN A 74 -1.34 1.49 4.21
CA GLN A 74 -2.38 2.43 3.82
C GLN A 74 -1.91 3.87 4.08
N ASN A 75 -2.18 4.78 3.15
CA ASN A 75 -2.08 6.20 3.39
C ASN A 75 -3.32 6.69 4.15
N LYS A 76 -3.12 7.25 5.34
CA LYS A 76 -4.18 7.72 6.25
C LYS A 76 -4.94 8.95 5.73
N VAL A 77 -4.37 9.68 4.78
CA VAL A 77 -4.96 10.90 4.20
C VAL A 77 -5.74 10.57 2.94
N THR A 78 -5.12 9.86 2.00
CA THR A 78 -5.70 9.56 0.69
C THR A 78 -6.51 8.25 0.67
N GLY A 79 -6.24 7.35 1.62
CA GLY A 79 -6.82 6.01 1.66
C GLY A 79 -6.17 5.04 0.69
N GLU A 80 -5.13 5.47 -0.04
CA GLU A 80 -4.36 4.63 -0.95
C GLU A 80 -3.78 3.41 -0.22
N VAL A 81 -3.84 2.25 -0.88
CA VAL A 81 -3.30 1.00 -0.35
C VAL A 81 -2.27 0.47 -1.33
N LYS A 82 -1.11 0.08 -0.79
CA LYS A 82 -0.07 -0.62 -1.54
C LYS A 82 0.60 -1.69 -0.70
N THR A 83 1.40 -2.52 -1.33
CA THR A 83 2.18 -3.57 -0.69
C THR A 83 3.66 -3.25 -0.87
N LEU A 84 4.37 -3.08 0.24
CA LEU A 84 5.81 -2.86 0.25
C LEU A 84 6.56 -4.17 0.43
N ILE A 85 7.67 -4.31 -0.28
CA ILE A 85 8.53 -5.50 -0.29
C ILE A 85 9.95 -5.06 0.05
N ALA A 86 10.61 -5.80 0.92
CA ALA A 86 12.02 -5.58 1.22
C ALA A 86 12.75 -6.91 1.42
N THR A 87 14.07 -6.85 1.30
CA THR A 87 15.00 -7.91 1.70
C THR A 87 16.04 -7.33 2.65
N GLU A 88 17.03 -8.10 3.09
CA GLU A 88 18.18 -7.56 3.83
C GLU A 88 19.14 -6.69 3.00
N GLY A 89 18.93 -6.60 1.69
CA GLY A 89 19.80 -5.87 0.76
C GLY A 89 19.20 -4.56 0.25
N LYS A 90 20.08 -3.62 -0.07
CA LYS A 90 19.73 -2.31 -0.65
C LYS A 90 19.18 -2.35 -2.08
N ALA A 91 19.47 -3.41 -2.82
CA ALA A 91 19.11 -3.52 -4.22
C ALA A 91 18.02 -4.57 -4.39
N MET A 92 17.04 -4.28 -5.25
CA MET A 92 16.05 -5.29 -5.63
C MET A 92 16.77 -6.49 -6.26
N PRO A 93 16.50 -7.73 -5.78
CA PRO A 93 16.99 -8.93 -6.44
C PRO A 93 16.60 -8.93 -7.93
N LYS A 94 17.52 -9.33 -8.80
CA LYS A 94 17.28 -9.33 -10.26
C LYS A 94 16.11 -10.25 -10.63
N GLU A 95 15.92 -11.28 -9.82
CA GLU A 95 14.88 -12.29 -9.94
C GLU A 95 13.47 -11.70 -9.70
N PHE A 96 13.36 -10.50 -9.10
CA PHE A 96 12.08 -9.81 -8.88
C PHE A 96 11.68 -8.95 -10.09
N ILE A 97 12.59 -8.66 -11.02
CA ILE A 97 12.32 -7.80 -12.19
C ILE A 97 11.20 -8.42 -13.04
N GLY A 98 10.11 -7.66 -13.21
CA GLY A 98 8.92 -8.12 -13.94
C GLY A 98 8.09 -9.17 -13.20
N LYS A 99 8.37 -9.44 -11.91
CA LYS A 99 7.64 -10.41 -11.07
C LYS A 99 6.83 -9.78 -9.96
N LEU A 100 6.98 -8.47 -9.73
CA LEU A 100 6.13 -7.72 -8.81
C LEU A 100 4.72 -7.58 -9.41
N ARG A 101 3.70 -7.74 -8.57
CA ARG A 101 2.29 -7.61 -8.93
C ARG A 101 1.89 -6.13 -8.93
N PRO A 102 0.80 -5.75 -9.62
CA PRO A 102 0.27 -4.39 -9.51
C PRO A 102 0.03 -3.99 -8.05
N GLY A 103 0.50 -2.79 -7.67
CA GLY A 103 0.44 -2.29 -6.29
C GLY A 103 1.54 -2.82 -5.36
N GLU A 104 2.46 -3.67 -5.84
CA GLU A 104 3.67 -4.03 -5.11
C GLU A 104 4.84 -3.08 -5.46
N GLU A 105 5.55 -2.63 -4.44
CA GLU A 105 6.72 -1.76 -4.56
C GLU A 105 7.87 -2.32 -3.73
N PHE A 106 9.05 -2.46 -4.35
CA PHE A 106 10.26 -2.84 -3.63
C PHE A 106 10.94 -1.61 -3.05
N ILE A 107 11.30 -1.69 -1.77
CA ILE A 107 12.15 -0.71 -1.10
C ILE A 107 13.40 -1.41 -0.55
N GLY A 108 14.56 -0.81 -0.81
CA GLY A 108 15.84 -1.42 -0.51
C GLY A 108 16.72 -0.53 0.35
N GLU A 109 17.06 -1.03 1.53
CA GLU A 109 18.08 -0.45 2.40
C GLU A 109 18.93 -1.55 3.04
N VAL A 110 20.04 -1.18 3.67
CA VAL A 110 20.83 -2.11 4.47
C VAL A 110 20.13 -2.29 5.81
N GLY A 111 19.76 -3.52 6.16
CA GLY A 111 19.09 -3.80 7.44
C GLY A 111 18.26 -5.06 7.40
N HIS A 112 17.32 -5.18 8.34
CA HIS A 112 16.36 -6.27 8.33
C HIS A 112 15.20 -5.94 7.37
N ALA A 113 14.67 -6.94 6.66
CA ALA A 113 13.60 -6.73 5.69
C ALA A 113 12.35 -6.05 6.30
N GLU A 114 11.92 -6.47 7.49
CA GLU A 114 10.76 -5.87 8.16
C GLU A 114 11.07 -4.44 8.62
N GLN A 115 12.29 -4.23 9.14
CA GLN A 115 12.76 -2.93 9.60
C GLN A 115 12.79 -1.92 8.45
N THR A 116 13.37 -2.28 7.31
CA THR A 116 13.45 -1.43 6.12
C THR A 116 12.08 -0.89 5.76
N ILE A 117 11.05 -1.72 5.76
CA ILE A 117 9.69 -1.26 5.47
C ILE A 117 9.17 -0.34 6.57
N LEU A 118 9.17 -0.79 7.83
CA LEU A 118 8.51 -0.07 8.91
C LEU A 118 9.16 1.28 9.23
N GLN A 119 10.48 1.42 9.04
CA GLN A 119 11.19 2.68 9.28
C GLN A 119 11.15 3.65 8.11
N ASN A 120 10.89 3.16 6.89
CA ASN A 120 10.73 4.02 5.70
C ASN A 120 9.28 4.44 5.44
N LEU A 121 8.35 4.12 6.34
CA LEU A 121 7.00 4.66 6.27
C LEU A 121 7.02 6.15 6.56
N GLY A 122 6.59 6.95 5.59
CA GLY A 122 6.30 8.36 5.82
C GLY A 122 5.18 8.55 6.85
N PRO A 123 5.05 9.76 7.43
CA PRO A 123 4.12 10.03 8.54
C PRO A 123 2.65 9.78 8.18
N ASP A 124 2.30 9.83 6.90
CA ASP A 124 0.94 9.60 6.41
C ASP A 124 0.64 8.12 6.19
N TRP A 125 1.63 7.23 6.21
CA TRP A 125 1.45 5.81 5.96
C TRP A 125 1.35 5.02 7.26
N VAL A 126 0.62 3.92 7.20
CA VAL A 126 0.47 3.00 8.31
C VAL A 126 0.50 1.56 7.82
N ALA A 127 1.21 0.71 8.55
CA ALA A 127 1.21 -0.74 8.31
C ALA A 127 -0.10 -1.36 8.78
N VAL A 128 -0.68 -2.21 7.95
CA VAL A 128 -1.98 -2.86 8.18
C VAL A 128 -1.79 -4.33 8.55
N GLU A 129 -1.05 -5.05 7.72
CA GLU A 129 -0.74 -6.48 7.89
C GLU A 129 0.47 -6.85 7.02
N GLY A 130 1.13 -7.95 7.36
CA GLY A 130 2.28 -8.41 6.61
C GLY A 130 2.79 -9.77 7.05
N GLY A 131 3.83 -10.21 6.35
CA GLY A 131 4.55 -11.42 6.69
C GLY A 131 5.97 -11.43 6.16
N ALA A 132 6.78 -12.30 6.75
CA ALA A 132 8.16 -12.52 6.38
C ALA A 132 8.39 -13.98 5.96
N SER A 133 9.38 -14.22 5.09
CA SER A 133 9.76 -15.57 4.66
C SER A 133 10.37 -16.40 5.80
N ARG A 134 10.86 -15.73 6.86
CA ARG A 134 11.52 -16.30 8.03
C ARG A 134 10.96 -15.71 9.31
N ASN A 135 11.33 -16.33 10.43
CA ASN A 135 10.93 -15.89 11.75
C ASN A 135 11.42 -14.48 12.05
N VAL A 136 10.51 -13.62 12.52
CA VAL A 136 10.81 -12.23 12.89
C VAL A 136 11.79 -12.22 14.08
N CYS A 137 12.81 -11.35 14.06
CA CYS A 137 13.76 -11.27 15.17
C CYS A 137 13.14 -10.60 16.41
N LYS A 138 13.53 -11.07 17.60
CA LYS A 138 13.04 -10.57 18.90
C LYS A 138 13.57 -9.18 19.24
N GLY A 139 14.85 -8.93 18.94
CA GLY A 139 15.54 -7.73 19.45
C GLY A 139 15.18 -6.44 18.72
N LEU A 140 14.75 -6.53 17.45
CA LEU A 140 14.57 -5.34 16.60
C LEU A 140 13.21 -5.32 15.91
N CYS A 141 12.93 -6.33 15.08
CA CYS A 141 11.73 -6.32 14.25
C CYS A 141 10.45 -6.56 15.05
N GLN A 142 10.46 -7.41 16.08
CA GLN A 142 9.29 -7.59 16.95
C GLN A 142 8.87 -6.26 17.61
N PRO A 143 9.75 -5.52 18.31
CA PRO A 143 9.42 -4.21 18.86
C PRO A 143 8.92 -3.21 17.81
N LEU A 144 9.47 -3.23 16.59
CA LEU A 144 9.02 -2.33 15.52
C LEU A 144 7.61 -2.68 15.02
N VAL A 145 7.31 -3.98 14.87
CA VAL A 145 5.97 -4.47 14.50
C VAL A 145 4.95 -4.07 15.56
N GLU A 146 5.26 -4.34 16.83
CA GLU A 146 4.40 -4.04 17.98
C GLU A 146 4.22 -2.53 18.17
N GLY A 147 5.30 -1.75 18.05
CA GLY A 147 5.27 -0.29 18.08
C GLY A 147 4.48 0.33 16.92
N SER A 148 4.35 -0.39 15.80
CA SER A 148 3.48 -0.02 14.68
C SER A 148 2.01 -0.39 14.91
N GLY A 149 1.64 -0.85 16.11
CA GLY A 149 0.27 -1.23 16.46
C GLY A 149 -0.19 -2.55 15.85
N MET A 150 0.74 -3.40 15.41
CA MET A 150 0.47 -4.75 14.92
C MET A 150 0.90 -5.78 15.95
N LYS A 151 0.24 -6.92 16.01
CA LYS A 151 0.72 -8.08 16.79
C LYS A 151 1.40 -9.09 15.88
N LEU A 152 2.32 -9.88 16.42
CA LEU A 152 2.81 -11.10 15.77
C LEU A 152 1.89 -12.29 16.09
N GLY A 153 1.78 -13.25 15.17
CA GLY A 153 1.02 -14.46 15.46
C GLY A 153 0.95 -15.53 14.37
N GLY A 154 -0.05 -16.40 14.53
CA GLY A 154 -0.36 -17.56 13.68
C GLY A 154 0.58 -18.75 13.89
N PRO A 155 0.81 -19.60 12.86
CA PRO A 155 1.61 -20.82 13.04
C PRO A 155 3.00 -20.53 13.58
N GLN A 156 3.45 -21.41 14.46
CA GLN A 156 4.76 -21.34 15.06
C GLN A 156 5.76 -22.16 14.26
N PHE A 157 6.94 -21.60 14.06
CA PHE A 157 8.04 -22.23 13.35
C PHE A 157 9.26 -22.29 14.25
N ARG A 158 9.98 -23.43 14.20
CA ARG A 158 11.27 -23.55 14.87
C ARG A 158 12.25 -22.49 14.34
N GLY A 159 12.96 -21.83 15.24
CA GLY A 159 13.92 -20.78 14.92
C GLY A 159 15.08 -20.74 15.91
N ALA A 160 16.04 -19.86 15.65
CA ALA A 160 17.13 -19.59 16.59
C ALA A 160 16.62 -18.82 17.83
N LEU A 161 17.43 -18.79 18.90
CA LEU A 161 17.05 -18.20 20.19
C LEU A 161 16.67 -16.71 20.08
N ASP A 162 17.29 -15.98 19.16
CA ASP A 162 17.05 -14.56 18.88
C ASP A 162 15.81 -14.30 18.01
N LYS A 163 15.09 -15.34 17.56
CA LYS A 163 13.91 -15.23 16.72
C LYS A 163 12.63 -15.53 17.50
N THR A 164 11.55 -14.83 17.16
CA THR A 164 10.20 -15.21 17.56
C THR A 164 9.81 -16.52 16.87
N PRO A 165 8.75 -17.21 17.29
CA PRO A 165 8.24 -18.34 16.50
C PRO A 165 7.39 -17.90 15.30
N PHE A 166 7.15 -16.59 15.11
CA PHE A 166 6.14 -16.09 14.19
C PHE A 166 6.74 -15.45 12.93
N ARG A 167 5.94 -15.49 11.86
CA ARG A 167 6.27 -14.91 10.54
C ARG A 167 5.20 -13.98 10.01
N MET A 168 4.11 -13.81 10.75
CA MET A 168 2.94 -13.03 10.35
C MET A 168 2.67 -11.96 11.39
N PHE A 169 2.14 -10.84 10.93
CA PHE A 169 1.78 -9.73 11.79
C PHE A 169 0.63 -8.90 11.21
N TRP A 170 -0.26 -8.41 12.06
CA TRP A 170 -1.42 -7.61 11.64
C TRP A 170 -1.95 -6.71 12.76
N ARG A 171 -2.63 -5.64 12.35
CA ARG A 171 -3.36 -4.70 13.21
C ARG A 171 -4.82 -5.12 13.31
N GLU A 172 -5.37 -5.23 14.51
CA GLU A 172 -6.79 -5.57 14.74
C GLU A 172 -7.73 -4.35 14.78
#